data_AF-A0AAW1UED2-F1
#
_entry.id   AF-A0AAW1UED2-F1
#
_cell.length_a   1.000
_cell.length_b   1.000
_cell.length_c   1.000
_cell.angle_alpha   90.00
_cell.angle_beta   90.00
_cell.angle_gamma   90.00
#
_symmetry.space_group_name_H-M   'P 1'
#
loop_
_entity.id
_entity.type
_entity.pdbx_description
1 polymer ?
#
loop_
_entity_poly.entity_id
_entity_poly.type
_entity_poly.pdbx_seq_one_letter_code
_entity_poly.pdbx_strand_id
1 'polypeptide(L)'
;MYWSEWGSSNLIKKATMDGSNQRKLLSTTGHATSLSLDYHSRRLWVEIRIQTPAILSSDLDGNDKKHLIHGSIYKPSALTLNLTIGTKRIT
;
A
#
# COMPACT_ATOMS: atom_id res chain seq x y z
N MET A 1 -1.38 0.71 -12.99
CA MET A 1 -1.94 -0.34 -12.12
C MET A 1 -0.92 -0.73 -11.08
N TYR A 2 -1.39 -1.10 -9.89
CA TYR A 2 -0.58 -1.66 -8.80
C TYR A 2 -1.20 -2.98 -8.37
N TRP A 3 -0.39 -4.01 -8.10
CA TRP A 3 -0.90 -5.31 -7.63
C TRP A 3 0.14 -6.06 -6.80
N SER A 4 -0.35 -7.00 -6.00
CA SER A 4 0.45 -7.95 -5.24
C SER A 4 0.75 -9.20 -6.07
N GLU A 5 2.00 -9.64 -6.06
CA GLU A 5 2.43 -10.94 -6.60
C GLU A 5 3.01 -11.78 -5.46
N TRP A 6 2.46 -12.97 -5.28
CA TRP A 6 2.89 -13.92 -4.25
C TRP A 6 3.68 -15.06 -4.90
N GLY A 7 4.62 -15.66 -4.16
CA GLY A 7 5.45 -16.75 -4.67
C GLY A 7 6.81 -16.81 -3.98
N SER A 8 7.86 -17.14 -4.75
CA SER A 8 9.25 -17.21 -4.26
C SER A 8 9.73 -15.88 -3.65
N SER A 9 9.16 -14.76 -4.09
CA SER A 9 9.29 -13.46 -3.43
C SER A 9 7.94 -12.76 -3.43
N ASN A 10 7.56 -12.18 -2.29
CA ASN A 10 6.34 -11.39 -2.19
C ASN A 10 6.65 -9.96 -2.62
N LEU A 11 5.94 -9.51 -3.65
CA LEU A 11 6.21 -8.25 -4.33
C LEU A 11 4.95 -7.42 -4.49
N ILE A 12 5.14 -6.10 -4.50
CA ILE A 12 4.21 -5.16 -5.13
C ILE A 12 4.79 -4.78 -6.49
N LYS A 13 3.98 -4.88 -7.53
CA LYS A 13 4.33 -4.48 -8.90
C LYS A 13 3.52 -3.26 -9.34
N LYS A 14 4.08 -2.53 -10.30
CA LYS A 14 3.48 -1.36 -10.96
C LYS A 14 3.61 -1.51 -12.47
N ALA A 15 2.58 -1.12 -13.20
CA ALA A 15 2.58 -0.98 -14.66
C ALA A 15 1.76 0.25 -15.05
N THR A 16 1.85 0.70 -16.30
CA THR A 16 0.87 1.63 -16.89
C THR A 16 -0.49 0.92 -17.08
N MET A 17 -1.56 1.65 -17.40
CA MET A 17 -2.92 1.08 -17.48
C MET A 17 -3.11 0.15 -18.68
N ASP A 18 -2.33 0.35 -19.74
CA ASP A 18 -2.21 -0.54 -20.90
C ASP A 18 -1.39 -1.82 -20.61
N GLY A 19 -0.90 -1.99 -19.37
CA GLY A 19 -0.06 -3.12 -18.95
C GLY A 19 1.42 -2.99 -19.33
N SER A 20 1.82 -1.94 -20.05
CA SER A 20 3.23 -1.71 -20.37
C SER A 20 4.04 -1.23 -19.15
N ASN A 21 5.36 -1.16 -19.30
CA ASN A 21 6.28 -0.69 -18.25
C ASN A 21 6.12 -1.39 -16.90
N GLN A 22 5.79 -2.69 -16.92
CA GLN A 22 5.71 -3.49 -15.70
C GLN A 22 7.08 -3.54 -15.01
N ARG A 23 7.09 -3.18 -13.73
CA ARG A 23 8.29 -3.26 -12.88
C ARG A 23 7.95 -3.63 -11.45
N LYS A 24 8.95 -4.20 -10.76
CA LYS A 24 8.93 -4.36 -9.30
C LYS A 24 8.91 -2.98 -8.65
N LEU A 25 7.99 -2.77 -7.71
CA LEU A 25 7.88 -1.54 -6.93
C LEU A 25 8.45 -1.73 -5.52
N LEU A 26 7.98 -2.76 -4.81
CA LEU A 26 8.39 -3.05 -3.43
C LEU A 26 8.58 -4.55 -3.24
N SER A 27 9.49 -4.92 -2.33
CA SER A 27 9.51 -6.24 -1.70
C SER A 27 8.83 -6.19 -0.34
N THR A 28 7.99 -7.18 -0.07
CA THR A 28 7.26 -7.33 1.19
C THR A 28 7.73 -8.58 1.93
N THR A 29 7.65 -8.56 3.26
CA THR A 29 8.02 -9.70 4.11
C THR A 29 6.95 -10.79 4.15
N GLY A 30 5.79 -10.56 3.54
CA GLY A 30 4.76 -11.57 3.32
C GLY A 30 3.64 -11.11 2.40
N HIS A 31 2.49 -11.77 2.50
CA HIS A 31 1.41 -11.62 1.53
C HIS A 31 0.73 -10.27 1.69
N ALA A 32 0.85 -9.43 0.67
CA ALA A 32 0.07 -8.21 0.58
C ALA A 32 -1.38 -8.58 0.24
N THR A 33 -2.30 -8.20 1.12
CA THR A 33 -3.74 -8.55 1.02
C THR A 33 -4.58 -7.39 0.50
N SER A 34 -4.18 -6.15 0.82
CA SER A 34 -4.90 -4.94 0.41
C SER A 34 -3.93 -3.84 -0.01
N LEU A 35 -4.35 -3.05 -1.00
CA LEU A 35 -3.63 -1.89 -1.52
C LEU A 35 -4.59 -0.69 -1.57
N SER A 36 -4.16 0.45 -1.06
CA SER A 36 -4.91 1.71 -1.16
C SER A 36 -4.02 2.82 -1.71
N LEU A 37 -4.51 3.56 -2.70
CA LEU A 37 -3.79 4.64 -3.36
C LEU A 37 -4.34 5.99 -2.88
N ASP A 38 -3.47 6.82 -2.30
CA ASP A 38 -3.73 8.24 -2.09
C ASP A 38 -3.02 9.03 -3.19
N TYR A 39 -3.80 9.48 -4.19
CA TYR A 39 -3.23 10.22 -5.30
C TYR A 39 -2.81 11.65 -4.92
N HIS A 40 -3.54 12.28 -3.98
CA HIS A 40 -3.26 13.66 -3.55
C HIS A 40 -1.95 13.71 -2.76
N SER A 41 -1.77 12.79 -1.80
CA SER A 41 -0.55 12.68 -1.02
C SER A 41 0.56 11.89 -1.72
N ARG A 42 0.32 11.45 -2.96
CA ARG A 42 1.22 10.57 -3.75
C ARG A 42 1.73 9.37 -2.95
N ARG A 43 0.83 8.71 -2.22
CA ARG A 43 1.15 7.62 -1.29
C ARG A 43 0.47 6.32 -1.70
N LEU A 44 1.20 5.22 -1.60
CA LEU A 44 0.65 3.87 -1.67
C LEU A 44 0.67 3.26 -0.27
N TRP A 45 -0.44 2.65 0.13
CA TRP A 45 -0.59 1.92 1.38
C TRP A 45 -0.78 0.43 1.08
N VAL A 46 -0.10 -0.41 1.86
CA VAL A 46 -0.08 -1.86 1.66
C VAL A 46 -0.32 -2.54 3.00
N GLU A 47 -1.36 -3.37 3.07
CA GLU A 47 -1.58 -4.27 4.20
C GLU A 47 -0.83 -5.57 3.97
N ILE A 48 0.04 -5.96 4.91
CA ILE A 48 0.83 -7.19 4.85
C ILE A 48 0.35 -8.16 5.93
N ARG A 49 0.02 -9.38 5.49
CA ARG A 49 -0.38 -10.48 6.36
C ARG A 49 0.75 -11.49 6.50
N ILE A 50 1.27 -11.58 7.72
CA ILE A 50 2.23 -12.58 8.22
C ILE A 50 1.88 -12.95 9.68
N GLN A 51 2.77 -13.65 10.40
CA GLN A 51 2.61 -13.90 11.85
C GLN A 51 2.42 -12.60 12.65
N THR A 52 3.08 -11.52 12.24
CA THR A 52 2.90 -10.16 12.78
C THR A 52 2.38 -9.21 11.69
N PRO A 53 1.06 -8.93 11.61
CA PRO A 53 0.49 -8.04 10.60
C PRO A 53 1.15 -6.66 10.61
N ALA A 54 1.29 -6.06 9.42
CA ALA A 54 1.93 -4.75 9.27
C ALA A 54 1.24 -3.92 8.20
N ILE A 55 1.33 -2.60 8.33
CA ILE A 55 0.96 -1.65 7.28
C ILE A 55 2.25 -1.02 6.77
N LEU A 56 2.47 -1.11 5.47
CA LEU A 56 3.54 -0.41 4.78
C LEU A 56 2.95 0.80 4.06
N SER A 57 3.76 1.84 3.93
CA SER A 57 3.49 2.88 2.95
C SER A 57 4.74 3.27 2.20
N SER A 58 4.58 3.71 0.96
CA SER A 58 5.64 4.30 0.15
C SER A 58 5.07 5.47 -0.65
N ASP A 59 5.93 6.20 -1.34
CA ASP A 59 5.48 7.01 -2.47
C ASP A 59 5.00 6.11 -3.63
N LEU A 60 4.51 6.72 -4.70
CA LEU A 60 4.01 6.02 -5.90
C LEU A 60 5.08 5.30 -6.72
N ASP A 61 6.36 5.53 -6.42
CA ASP A 61 7.50 4.94 -7.12
C ASP A 61 8.31 3.96 -6.24
N GLY A 62 7.82 3.70 -5.01
CA GLY A 62 8.37 2.71 -4.09
C GLY A 62 9.42 3.27 -3.12
N ASN A 63 9.65 4.59 -3.12
CA ASN A 63 10.57 5.26 -2.19
C ASN A 63 9.84 5.72 -0.92
N ASP A 64 10.59 6.33 0.01
CA ASP A 64 10.10 6.76 1.33
C ASP A 64 9.26 5.69 2.03
N LYS A 65 9.77 4.45 1.99
CA LYS A 65 9.09 3.29 2.56
C LYS A 65 9.05 3.42 4.08
N LYS A 66 7.84 3.51 4.64
CA LYS A 66 7.59 3.52 6.09
C LYS A 66 6.92 2.22 6.51
N HIS A 67 7.42 1.64 7.59
CA HIS A 67 6.89 0.44 8.20
C HIS A 67 6.10 0.83 9.46
N LEU A 68 4.78 0.82 9.39
CA LEU A 68 3.91 1.21 10.49
C LEU A 68 3.45 -0.07 11.21
N ILE A 69 3.92 -0.22 12.44
CA ILE A 69 3.49 -1.28 13.39
C ILE A 69 2.87 -0.56 14.58
N HIS A 70 1.67 -0.95 14.99
CA HIS A 70 1.16 -0.59 16.30
C HIS A 70 0.42 -1.78 16.91
N GLY A 71 1.10 -2.54 17.76
CA GLY A 71 0.48 -3.48 18.71
C GLY A 71 -0.33 -4.62 18.09
N SER A 72 -0.96 -5.42 18.95
CA SER A 72 -1.69 -6.65 18.64
C SER A 72 -2.92 -6.42 17.73
N ILE A 73 -2.71 -6.11 16.45
CA ILE A 73 -3.77 -6.05 15.46
C ILE A 73 -4.01 -7.48 14.95
N TYR A 74 -5.07 -8.13 15.43
CA TYR A 74 -5.43 -9.48 14.97
C TYR A 74 -6.25 -9.37 13.67
N LYS A 75 -5.64 -9.74 12.55
CA LYS A 75 -6.28 -9.91 11.22
C LYS A 75 -7.09 -8.70 10.72
N PRO A 76 -6.45 -7.59 10.32
CA PRO A 76 -7.11 -6.63 9.45
C PRO A 76 -7.57 -7.34 8.15
N SER A 77 -8.71 -6.90 7.61
CA SER A 77 -9.36 -7.54 6.46
C SER A 77 -9.49 -6.62 5.25
N ALA A 78 -9.41 -5.30 5.47
CA ALA A 78 -9.42 -4.30 4.42
C ALA A 78 -8.89 -2.96 4.95
N LEU A 79 -8.18 -2.23 4.11
CA LEU A 79 -7.91 -0.80 4.27
C LEU A 79 -8.74 -0.02 3.25
N THR A 80 -9.36 1.05 3.72
CA THR A 80 -9.97 2.07 2.86
C THR A 80 -9.47 3.43 3.28
N LEU A 81 -9.35 4.35 2.33
CA LEU A 81 -8.93 5.72 2.59
C LEU A 81 -10.16 6.62 2.53
N ASN A 82 -10.42 7.35 3.61
CA ASN A 82 -11.42 8.42 3.59
C ASN A 82 -10.74 9.72 3.12
N LEU A 83 -11.03 10.13 1.88
CA LEU A 83 -10.60 11.39 1.30
C LEU A 83 -11.57 12.52 1.70
N THR A 84 -11.73 12.82 2.99
CA THR A 84 -12.51 14.00 3.38
C THR A 84 -11.66 15.24 3.16
N ILE A 85 -11.95 15.97 2.07
CA ILE A 85 -11.39 17.30 1.82
C ILE A 85 -11.87 18.21 2.97
N GLY A 86 -10.93 18.75 3.75
CA GLY A 86 -11.25 19.66 4.85
C GLY A 86 -12.10 20.82 4.34
N THR A 87 -13.36 20.87 4.75
CA THR A 87 -14.24 22.01 4.47
C THR A 87 -13.77 23.15 5.36
N LYS A 88 -12.92 24.02 4.80
CA LYS A 88 -12.56 25.27 5.46
C LYS A 88 -13.80 26.18 5.41
N ARG A 89 -14.62 26.15 6.47
CA ARG A 89 -15.65 27.17 6.66
C ARG A 89 -14.94 28.50 6.92
N ILE A 90 -15.09 29.43 6.00
CA ILE A 90 -14.75 30.84 6.20
C ILE A 90 -15.93 31.42 6.98
N THR A 91 -15.67 31.99 8.15
CA THR A 91 -16.55 32.94 8.84
C THR A 91 -15.70 34.14 9.17
#